data_AF-A0A2G9NY64-F1
#
_entry.id   AF-A0A2G9NY64-F1
#
_cell.length_a   1.000
_cell.length_b   1.000
_cell.length_c   1.000
_cell.angle_alpha   90.00
_cell.angle_beta   90.00
_cell.angle_gamma   90.00
#
_symmetry.space_group_name_H-M   'P 1'
#
loop_
_entity.id
_entity.type
_entity.pdbx_description
1 polymer ?
#
loop_
_entity_poly.entity_id
_entity_poly.type
_entity_poly.pdbx_seq_one_letter_code
_entity_poly.pdbx_strand_id
1 'polypeptide(L)'
;MAVCFSSTISEFLMGEVDSSTLLSLPPGDQSQSMESLYGSLSGTESTLANAEYVDAGNPLGDDVDIILQKSEGGVRAAFFYAKKLAKYMKDLTSYIEKRTLLEMEYAKGLQKLVNTTKGVITQEPCMPFQSIYSVALEQDQDHAHGVLHTSLTLQQQTYLQPVSMRRLEHEKRRKELKEQWQRAERKLMEAEVNLKKAKQIYMQRSEEHEKAQYYAARAEEEQSHSGAKSVDKKRRAEEEAKNRAEEAMATYRTCIADAKTQKQELEDVKVNVLRQLQELIKQTDQILRSATISYYQSMHKETAPLPVGFQTLCESSKLYDLGQQYASYVRQLGSDAERETSYDFQPYTPQITLSPYIRARKSSLSSQDFPSTENKEPTAEEKVVERR
;
A
#
# COMPACT_ATOMS: atom_id res chain seq x y z
N MET A 1 -11.02 13.87 55.47
CA MET A 1 -12.15 14.25 54.60
C MET A 1 -11.60 15.02 53.41
N ALA A 2 -12.11 14.68 52.22
CA ALA A 2 -12.07 15.39 50.94
C ALA A 2 -10.71 15.62 50.24
N VAL A 3 -10.46 14.71 49.29
CA VAL A 3 -9.65 14.85 48.08
C VAL A 3 -10.37 15.79 47.11
N CYS A 4 -9.66 16.64 46.36
CA CYS A 4 -10.20 17.26 45.15
C CYS A 4 -9.19 17.08 44.01
N PHE A 5 -9.47 16.09 43.17
CA PHE A 5 -8.91 15.90 41.84
C PHE A 5 -9.65 16.83 40.87
N SER A 6 -8.91 17.51 40.00
CA SER A 6 -9.46 18.07 38.76
C SER A 6 -8.73 17.43 37.59
N SER A 7 -9.27 16.29 37.14
CA SER A 7 -8.94 15.64 35.88
C SER A 7 -9.90 16.15 34.81
N THR A 8 -9.43 17.08 33.97
CA THR A 8 -10.01 17.32 32.65
C THR A 8 -8.95 16.91 31.65
N ILE A 9 -9.14 15.73 31.04
CA ILE A 9 -8.71 15.24 29.72
C ILE A 9 -8.88 13.72 29.80
N SER A 10 -10.12 13.25 29.68
CA SER A 10 -10.42 11.86 29.36
C SER A 10 -11.85 11.77 28.84
N GLU A 11 -12.11 12.45 27.72
CA GLU A 11 -13.37 12.29 26.99
C GLU A 11 -13.18 12.63 25.51
N PHE A 12 -12.24 11.94 24.85
CA PHE A 12 -12.20 11.81 23.39
C PHE A 12 -11.53 10.49 23.02
N LEU A 13 -12.15 9.37 23.42
CA LEU A 13 -11.74 8.05 22.95
C LEU A 13 -12.93 7.10 22.82
N MET A 14 -13.99 7.57 22.17
CA MET A 14 -15.04 6.68 21.66
C MET A 14 -15.81 7.40 20.55
N GLY A 15 -15.35 7.19 19.33
CA GLY A 15 -16.10 7.49 18.13
C GLY A 15 -15.65 6.46 17.11
N GLU A 16 -16.48 5.43 16.91
CA GLU A 16 -16.34 4.57 15.74
C GLU A 16 -16.54 5.47 14.51
N VAL A 17 -15.43 5.91 13.92
CA VAL A 17 -15.48 6.58 12.62
C VAL A 17 -15.54 5.45 11.60
N ASP A 18 -16.75 5.18 11.11
CA ASP A 18 -16.97 4.37 9.92
C ASP A 18 -16.09 4.93 8.79
N SER A 19 -14.97 4.26 8.54
CA SER A 19 -13.97 4.66 7.54
C SER A 19 -14.49 4.46 6.10
N SER A 20 -15.74 4.03 5.94
CA SER A 20 -16.43 3.83 4.67
C SER A 20 -16.83 5.15 4.01
N THR A 21 -16.98 6.24 4.77
CA THR A 21 -17.45 7.53 4.23
C THR A 21 -16.33 8.43 3.68
N LEU A 22 -15.06 8.16 3.98
CA LEU A 22 -13.91 8.97 3.51
C LEU A 22 -13.36 8.56 2.13
N LEU A 23 -13.77 7.39 1.61
CA LEU A 23 -13.23 6.81 0.36
C LEU A 23 -14.15 6.98 -0.87
N SER A 24 -15.30 7.63 -0.72
CA SER A 24 -16.32 7.75 -1.77
C SER A 24 -16.27 9.06 -2.58
N LEU A 25 -15.25 9.89 -2.41
CA LEU A 25 -15.12 11.11 -3.22
C LEU A 25 -14.42 10.80 -4.57
N PRO A 26 -15.07 11.05 -5.72
CA PRO A 26 -14.40 10.97 -7.02
C PRO A 26 -13.36 12.11 -7.14
N PRO A 27 -12.31 11.95 -7.98
CA PRO A 27 -11.28 12.96 -8.12
C PRO A 27 -11.85 14.19 -8.85
N GLY A 28 -12.34 15.15 -8.08
CA GLY A 28 -12.59 16.53 -8.51
C GLY A 28 -11.30 17.34 -8.44
N ASP A 29 -11.15 18.24 -9.40
CA ASP A 29 -9.92 18.97 -9.73
C ASP A 29 -9.32 19.80 -8.59
N GLN A 30 -8.02 20.09 -8.75
CA GLN A 30 -7.12 20.70 -7.79
C GLN A 30 -7.60 22.02 -7.16
N SER A 31 -7.14 22.23 -5.92
CA SER A 31 -6.92 23.52 -5.25
C SER A 31 -8.13 24.31 -4.73
N GLN A 32 -8.76 23.84 -3.63
CA GLN A 32 -9.27 24.75 -2.58
C GLN A 32 -9.12 24.12 -1.17
N SER A 33 -8.19 24.71 -0.43
CA SER A 33 -8.20 25.00 1.01
C SER A 33 -8.53 23.91 2.06
N MET A 34 -7.50 23.54 2.83
CA MET A 34 -7.57 22.99 4.19
C MET A 34 -8.05 24.07 5.18
N GLU A 35 -9.29 24.55 5.03
CA GLU A 35 -9.86 25.56 5.93
C GLU A 35 -11.40 25.48 5.92
N SER A 36 -11.96 24.28 6.12
CA SER A 36 -13.42 24.10 6.23
C SER A 36 -13.83 23.08 7.28
N LEU A 37 -13.10 23.02 8.40
CA LEU A 37 -13.47 22.21 9.57
C LEU A 37 -13.82 23.04 10.82
N TYR A 38 -13.92 24.37 10.71
CA TYR A 38 -14.24 25.25 11.85
C TYR A 38 -15.33 26.31 11.58
N GLY A 39 -16.09 26.22 10.49
CA GLY A 39 -16.98 27.30 10.04
C GLY A 39 -18.49 27.06 10.09
N SER A 40 -19.00 26.07 10.82
CA SER A 40 -20.45 25.79 10.85
C SER A 40 -21.17 26.48 12.01
N LEU A 41 -21.21 27.82 12.00
CA LEU A 41 -22.17 28.63 12.77
C LEU A 41 -22.33 30.01 12.12
N SER A 42 -23.22 30.13 11.13
CA SER A 42 -24.06 31.33 10.88
C SER A 42 -24.84 31.13 9.59
N GLY A 43 -26.17 31.19 9.68
CA GLY A 43 -27.05 31.15 8.52
C GLY A 43 -27.04 32.45 7.73
N THR A 44 -27.22 32.34 6.42
CA THR A 44 -28.08 33.24 5.62
C THR A 44 -28.29 32.65 4.22
N GLU A 45 -29.53 32.67 3.79
CA GLU A 45 -30.01 32.30 2.45
C GLU A 45 -29.36 33.15 1.35
N SER A 46 -29.10 32.56 0.17
CA SER A 46 -29.13 33.26 -1.12
C SER A 46 -29.10 32.26 -2.30
N THR A 47 -30.30 31.99 -2.82
CA THR A 47 -30.69 31.93 -4.25
C THR A 47 -29.70 31.44 -5.32
N LEU A 48 -30.00 30.23 -5.81
CA LEU A 48 -30.20 29.86 -7.23
C LEU A 48 -29.46 30.68 -8.30
N ALA A 49 -28.47 30.03 -8.92
CA ALA A 49 -28.19 30.18 -10.34
C ALA A 49 -27.86 28.80 -10.92
N ASN A 50 -28.87 28.21 -11.57
CA ASN A 50 -28.77 27.04 -12.43
C ASN A 50 -27.69 27.27 -13.49
N ALA A 51 -26.57 26.57 -13.39
CA ALA A 51 -25.77 26.19 -14.55
C ALA A 51 -25.92 24.68 -14.66
N GLU A 52 -26.55 24.23 -15.74
CA GLU A 52 -26.78 22.83 -16.09
C GLU A 52 -25.45 22.08 -16.06
N TYR A 53 -25.17 21.43 -14.93
CA TYR A 53 -24.24 20.32 -14.87
C TYR A 53 -24.88 19.21 -15.68
N VAL A 54 -24.46 19.09 -16.94
CA VAL A 54 -24.58 17.84 -17.67
C VAL A 54 -23.71 16.86 -16.89
N ASP A 55 -24.37 16.11 -15.99
CA ASP A 55 -23.89 14.86 -15.45
C ASP A 55 -23.62 13.94 -16.63
N ALA A 56 -22.44 14.10 -17.23
CA ALA A 56 -21.88 13.15 -18.17
C ALA A 56 -21.58 11.90 -17.34
N GLY A 57 -22.64 11.11 -17.15
CA GLY A 57 -22.66 9.89 -16.36
C GLY A 57 -21.40 9.12 -16.62
N ASN A 58 -20.69 8.84 -15.53
CA ASN A 58 -19.45 8.10 -15.50
C ASN A 58 -19.57 6.88 -16.45
N PRO A 59 -18.88 6.86 -17.60
CA PRO A 59 -19.10 5.82 -18.59
C PRO A 59 -18.75 4.48 -17.92
N LEU A 60 -19.78 3.67 -17.67
CA LEU A 60 -19.57 2.29 -17.24
C LEU A 60 -18.65 1.63 -18.25
N GLY A 61 -17.83 0.66 -17.82
CA GLY A 61 -16.71 0.14 -18.60
C GLY A 61 -17.02 -0.29 -20.05
N ASP A 62 -18.28 -0.55 -20.39
CA ASP A 62 -18.72 -0.89 -21.74
C ASP A 62 -18.75 0.32 -22.71
N ASP A 63 -18.94 1.54 -22.20
CA ASP A 63 -18.95 2.77 -23.01
C ASP A 63 -17.53 3.24 -23.38
N VAL A 64 -16.54 2.93 -22.54
CA VAL A 64 -15.14 3.36 -22.76
C VAL A 64 -14.55 2.73 -24.02
N ASP A 65 -14.85 1.45 -24.28
CA ASP A 65 -14.39 0.76 -25.49
C ASP A 65 -15.05 1.33 -26.74
N ILE A 66 -16.34 1.67 -26.66
CA ILE A 66 -17.09 2.31 -27.77
C ILE A 66 -16.50 3.69 -28.07
N ILE A 67 -16.20 4.49 -27.03
CA ILE A 67 -15.57 5.81 -27.18
C ILE A 67 -14.20 5.66 -27.85
N LEU A 68 -13.34 4.76 -27.36
CA LEU A 68 -12.00 4.55 -27.92
C LEU A 68 -12.04 4.00 -29.35
N GLN A 69 -13.01 3.15 -29.69
CA GLN A 69 -13.18 2.64 -31.04
C GLN A 69 -13.61 3.75 -32.01
N LYS A 70 -14.48 4.67 -31.59
CA LYS A 70 -14.95 5.79 -32.42
C LYS A 70 -13.95 6.95 -32.50
N SER A 71 -13.03 7.05 -31.54
CA SER A 71 -12.07 8.15 -31.45
C SER A 71 -10.90 7.99 -32.43
N GLU A 72 -10.55 9.08 -33.11
CA GLU A 72 -9.32 9.15 -33.89
C GLU A 72 -8.10 8.96 -32.97
N GLY A 73 -7.27 7.96 -33.25
CA GLY A 73 -6.11 7.65 -32.42
C GLY A 73 -6.42 6.98 -31.07
N GLY A 74 -7.65 6.47 -30.86
CA GLY A 74 -8.03 5.79 -29.60
C GLY A 74 -7.11 4.63 -29.23
N VAL A 75 -6.69 3.81 -30.20
CA VAL A 75 -5.71 2.73 -29.99
C VAL A 75 -4.37 3.27 -29.47
N ARG A 76 -3.88 4.37 -30.04
CA ARG A 76 -2.63 5.02 -29.60
C ARG A 76 -2.76 5.55 -28.17
N ALA A 77 -3.90 6.16 -27.84
CA ALA A 77 -4.18 6.65 -26.50
C ALA A 77 -4.20 5.51 -25.46
N ALA A 78 -4.88 4.40 -25.76
CA ALA A 78 -4.93 3.23 -24.90
C ALA A 78 -3.54 2.62 -24.64
N PHE A 79 -2.73 2.43 -25.69
CA PHE A 79 -1.34 1.96 -25.54
C PHE A 79 -0.46 2.92 -24.74
N PHE A 80 -0.67 4.22 -24.90
CA PHE A 80 0.06 5.25 -24.18
C PHE A 80 -0.29 5.24 -22.69
N TYR A 81 -1.57 5.11 -22.36
CA TYR A 81 -2.03 4.95 -20.98
C TYR A 81 -1.44 3.68 -20.34
N ALA A 82 -1.55 2.52 -21.00
CA ALA A 82 -0.95 1.27 -20.52
C ALA A 82 0.57 1.40 -20.25
N LYS A 83 1.29 2.10 -21.14
CA LYS A 83 2.73 2.38 -20.93
C LYS A 83 2.97 3.28 -19.71
N LYS A 84 2.16 4.31 -19.53
CA LYS A 84 2.23 5.21 -18.36
C LYS A 84 1.93 4.45 -17.07
N LEU A 85 0.93 3.58 -17.06
CA LEU A 85 0.57 2.75 -15.92
C LEU A 85 1.74 1.84 -15.51
N ALA A 86 2.39 1.17 -16.47
CA ALA A 86 3.58 0.36 -16.17
C ALA A 86 4.75 1.17 -15.58
N LYS A 87 4.93 2.44 -16.00
CA LYS A 87 5.91 3.35 -15.39
C LYS A 87 5.49 3.73 -13.97
N TYR A 88 4.23 4.13 -13.78
CA TYR A 88 3.68 4.51 -12.48
C TYR A 88 3.83 3.39 -11.45
N MET A 89 3.53 2.14 -11.83
CA MET A 89 3.77 0.97 -10.96
C MET A 89 5.23 0.84 -10.54
N LYS A 90 6.18 1.08 -11.46
CA LYS A 90 7.61 1.03 -11.12
C LYS A 90 7.97 2.09 -10.08
N ASP A 91 7.45 3.30 -10.25
CA ASP A 91 7.74 4.42 -9.36
C ASP A 91 7.12 4.18 -7.96
N LEU A 92 5.88 3.64 -7.91
CA LEU A 92 5.25 3.19 -6.65
C LEU A 92 6.04 2.09 -5.95
N THR A 93 6.43 1.03 -6.67
CA THR A 93 7.23 -0.06 -6.09
C THR A 93 8.55 0.47 -5.55
N SER A 94 9.22 1.37 -6.27
CA SER A 94 10.49 1.95 -5.81
C SER A 94 10.34 2.78 -4.54
N TYR A 95 9.25 3.54 -4.40
CA TYR A 95 8.96 4.27 -3.17
C TYR A 95 8.75 3.32 -1.99
N ILE A 96 7.86 2.33 -2.14
CA ILE A 96 7.55 1.38 -1.07
C ILE A 96 8.78 0.56 -0.69
N GLU A 97 9.60 0.15 -1.65
CA GLU A 97 10.85 -0.57 -1.40
C GLU A 97 11.82 0.26 -0.56
N LYS A 98 12.07 1.52 -0.93
CA LYS A 98 12.95 2.42 -0.16
C LYS A 98 12.41 2.67 1.25
N ARG A 99 11.10 2.89 1.38
CA ARG A 99 10.46 3.06 2.68
C ARG A 99 10.62 1.82 3.56
N THR A 100 10.40 0.63 3.00
CA THR A 100 10.56 -0.66 3.69
C THR A 100 12.00 -0.85 4.15
N LEU A 101 12.99 -0.47 3.34
CA LEU A 101 14.41 -0.55 3.74
C LEU A 101 14.72 0.33 4.95
N LEU A 102 14.20 1.56 4.99
CA LEU A 102 14.36 2.46 6.14
C LEU A 102 13.72 1.88 7.42
N GLU A 103 12.54 1.27 7.31
CA GLU A 103 11.88 0.60 8.44
C GLU A 103 12.70 -0.60 8.95
N MET A 104 13.27 -1.38 8.04
CA MET A 104 14.15 -2.49 8.41
C MET A 104 15.44 -2.01 9.10
N GLU A 105 16.02 -0.90 8.65
CA GLU A 105 17.19 -0.28 9.29
C GLU A 105 16.87 0.21 10.70
N TYR A 106 15.73 0.90 10.86
CA TYR A 106 15.24 1.32 12.17
C TYR A 106 15.05 0.13 13.12
N ALA A 107 14.33 -0.91 12.69
CA ALA A 107 14.06 -2.08 13.52
C ALA A 107 15.34 -2.82 13.92
N LYS A 108 16.31 -2.97 13.00
CA LYS A 108 17.62 -3.55 13.33
C LYS A 108 18.39 -2.69 14.34
N GLY A 109 18.32 -1.37 14.20
CA GLY A 109 18.90 -0.42 15.16
C GLY A 109 18.29 -0.59 16.55
N LEU A 110 16.96 -0.73 16.62
CA LEU A 110 16.22 -0.93 17.87
C LEU A 110 16.59 -2.27 18.54
N GLN A 111 16.63 -3.37 17.79
CA GLN A 111 17.08 -4.67 18.34
C GLN A 111 18.51 -4.60 18.89
N LYS A 112 19.41 -3.92 18.18
CA LYS A 112 20.79 -3.75 18.65
C LYS A 112 20.82 -2.98 19.98
N LEU A 113 20.06 -1.90 20.09
CA LEU A 113 19.96 -1.09 21.31
C LEU A 113 19.42 -1.92 22.49
N VAL A 114 18.35 -2.68 22.28
CA VAL A 114 17.77 -3.54 23.32
C VAL A 114 18.80 -4.58 23.77
N ASN A 115 19.44 -5.29 22.83
CA ASN A 115 20.42 -6.33 23.14
C ASN A 115 21.64 -5.81 23.91
N THR A 116 22.11 -4.59 23.63
CA THR A 116 23.25 -4.00 24.35
C THR A 116 22.88 -3.46 25.73
N THR A 117 21.62 -3.08 25.94
CA THR A 117 21.21 -2.33 27.12
C THR A 117 20.47 -3.19 28.14
N LYS A 118 19.74 -4.23 27.71
CA LYS A 118 18.93 -5.10 28.58
C LYS A 118 19.75 -5.64 29.74
N GLY A 119 20.90 -6.26 29.46
CA GLY A 119 21.78 -6.81 30.49
C GLY A 119 22.24 -5.76 31.50
N VAL A 120 22.61 -4.56 31.04
CA VAL A 120 23.10 -3.47 31.89
C VAL A 120 22.00 -2.94 32.82
N ILE A 121 20.77 -2.77 32.32
CA ILE A 121 19.64 -2.29 33.11
C ILE A 121 19.17 -3.33 34.12
N THR A 122 19.21 -4.62 33.77
CA THR A 122 18.72 -5.71 34.64
C THR A 122 19.77 -6.26 35.61
N GLN A 123 21.03 -5.80 35.52
CA GLN A 123 22.12 -6.37 36.30
C GLN A 123 22.03 -6.05 37.80
N GLU A 124 21.84 -4.78 38.14
CA GLU A 124 21.82 -4.34 39.54
C GLU A 124 20.42 -4.54 40.15
N PRO A 125 20.29 -5.29 41.26
CA PRO A 125 19.00 -5.49 41.91
C PRO A 125 18.55 -4.21 42.62
N CYS A 126 17.25 -4.13 42.91
CA CYS A 126 16.67 -3.03 43.69
C CYS A 126 16.93 -1.63 43.08
N MET A 127 16.99 -1.55 41.75
CA MET A 127 17.11 -0.28 41.04
C MET A 127 15.73 0.34 40.75
N PRO A 128 15.57 1.67 40.87
CA PRO A 128 14.32 2.34 40.54
C PRO A 128 13.85 2.07 39.12
N PHE A 129 12.53 1.87 38.94
CA PHE A 129 11.89 1.66 37.62
C PHE A 129 12.42 0.47 36.79
N GLN A 130 13.27 -0.39 37.34
CA GLN A 130 13.90 -1.49 36.59
C GLN A 130 12.87 -2.42 35.94
N SER A 131 11.78 -2.77 36.64
CA SER A 131 10.71 -3.61 36.09
C SER A 131 9.99 -2.93 34.92
N ILE A 132 9.72 -1.63 35.02
CA ILE A 132 9.05 -0.85 33.97
C ILE A 132 9.93 -0.77 32.72
N TYR A 133 11.21 -0.46 32.87
CA TYR A 133 12.14 -0.44 31.74
C TYR A 133 12.42 -1.83 31.17
N SER A 134 12.34 -2.90 31.98
CA SER A 134 12.40 -4.26 31.47
C SER A 134 11.25 -4.57 30.51
N VAL A 135 10.03 -4.16 30.86
CA VAL A 135 8.85 -4.28 29.98
C VAL A 135 8.99 -3.39 28.74
N ALA A 136 9.48 -2.16 28.89
CA ALA A 136 9.69 -1.26 27.75
C ALA A 136 10.67 -1.85 26.72
N LEU A 137 11.79 -2.43 27.19
CA LEU A 137 12.75 -3.10 26.32
C LEU A 137 12.17 -4.34 25.62
N GLU A 138 11.27 -5.06 26.28
CA GLU A 138 10.56 -6.19 25.66
C GLU A 138 9.57 -5.73 24.58
N GLN A 139 8.83 -4.64 24.83
CA GLN A 139 7.97 -4.01 23.82
C GLN A 139 8.77 -3.55 22.59
N ASP A 140 9.93 -2.91 22.79
CA ASP A 140 10.82 -2.49 21.71
C ASP A 140 11.35 -3.69 20.91
N GLN A 141 11.72 -4.77 21.58
CA GLN A 141 12.19 -6.00 20.93
C GLN A 141 11.09 -6.63 20.08
N ASP A 142 9.88 -6.76 20.63
CA ASP A 142 8.73 -7.34 19.94
C ASP A 142 8.29 -6.47 18.76
N HIS A 143 8.26 -5.14 18.93
CA HIS A 143 7.98 -4.21 17.84
C HIS A 143 9.01 -4.37 16.71
N ALA A 144 10.31 -4.39 17.04
CA ALA A 144 11.34 -4.53 16.03
C ALA A 144 11.29 -5.89 15.31
N HIS A 145 10.96 -6.99 16.00
CA HIS A 145 10.72 -8.27 15.34
C HIS A 145 9.50 -8.22 14.42
N GLY A 146 8.41 -7.61 14.87
CA GLY A 146 7.19 -7.41 14.09
C GLY A 146 7.46 -6.65 12.79
N VAL A 147 8.18 -5.52 12.87
CA VAL A 147 8.56 -4.71 11.70
C VAL A 147 9.37 -5.52 10.70
N LEU A 148 10.39 -6.27 11.15
CA LEU A 148 11.20 -7.08 10.24
C LEU A 148 10.40 -8.20 9.58
N HIS A 149 9.52 -8.86 10.34
CA HIS A 149 8.67 -9.92 9.81
C HIS A 149 7.65 -9.38 8.79
N THR A 150 6.96 -8.29 9.13
CA THR A 150 6.02 -7.60 8.24
C THR A 150 6.72 -7.11 6.98
N SER A 151 7.91 -6.52 7.10
CA SER A 151 8.72 -6.06 5.96
C SER A 151 9.06 -7.20 5.01
N LEU A 152 9.46 -8.37 5.53
CA LEU A 152 9.77 -9.54 4.70
C LEU A 152 8.53 -10.02 3.93
N THR A 153 7.39 -10.13 4.62
CA THR A 153 6.10 -10.51 4.02
C THR A 153 5.66 -9.51 2.95
N LEU A 154 5.86 -8.21 3.21
CA LEU A 154 5.57 -7.13 2.26
C LEU A 154 6.41 -7.23 0.98
N GLN A 155 7.70 -7.52 1.14
CA GLN A 155 8.63 -7.68 0.03
C GLN A 155 8.27 -8.90 -0.84
N GLN A 156 8.00 -10.04 -0.21
CA GLN A 156 7.91 -11.33 -0.91
C GLN A 156 6.48 -11.72 -1.31
N GLN A 157 5.47 -11.35 -0.55
CA GLN A 157 4.16 -11.99 -0.64
C GLN A 157 3.02 -11.02 -0.93
N THR A 158 3.01 -9.83 -0.33
CA THR A 158 1.80 -8.99 -0.35
C THR A 158 1.92 -7.72 -1.19
N TYR A 159 3.13 -7.20 -1.47
CA TYR A 159 3.27 -5.98 -2.27
C TYR A 159 4.39 -6.02 -3.31
N LEU A 160 5.67 -5.98 -2.91
CA LEU A 160 6.75 -5.66 -3.87
C LEU A 160 6.87 -6.70 -4.99
N GLN A 161 6.97 -7.98 -4.64
CA GLN A 161 7.06 -9.06 -5.62
C GLN A 161 5.77 -9.20 -6.47
N PRO A 162 4.55 -9.26 -5.89
CA PRO A 162 3.31 -9.31 -6.68
C PRO A 162 3.15 -8.16 -7.67
N VAL A 163 3.37 -6.91 -7.22
CA VAL A 163 3.22 -5.71 -8.08
C VAL A 163 4.31 -5.69 -9.15
N SER A 164 5.54 -6.09 -8.82
CA SER A 164 6.62 -6.20 -9.80
C SER A 164 6.33 -7.22 -10.89
N MET A 165 5.83 -8.41 -10.51
CA MET A 165 5.45 -9.46 -11.45
C MET A 165 4.29 -9.02 -12.34
N ARG A 166 3.23 -8.44 -11.76
CA ARG A 166 2.10 -7.87 -12.50
C ARG A 166 2.56 -6.82 -13.51
N ARG A 167 3.50 -5.94 -13.13
CA ARG A 167 4.05 -4.90 -14.02
C ARG A 167 4.80 -5.50 -15.22
N LEU A 168 5.59 -6.56 -15.00
CA LEU A 168 6.30 -7.24 -16.08
C LEU A 168 5.33 -7.92 -17.06
N GLU A 169 4.31 -8.59 -16.53
CA GLU A 169 3.27 -9.22 -17.34
C GLU A 169 2.46 -8.18 -18.14
N HIS A 170 2.09 -7.06 -17.50
CA HIS A 170 1.44 -5.93 -18.15
C HIS A 170 2.26 -5.42 -19.35
N GLU A 171 3.55 -5.15 -19.14
CA GLU A 171 4.41 -4.63 -20.20
C GLU A 171 4.64 -5.64 -21.33
N LYS A 172 4.74 -6.94 -20.99
CA LYS A 172 4.84 -8.02 -21.98
C LYS A 172 3.58 -8.08 -22.86
N ARG A 173 2.40 -8.18 -22.23
CA ARG A 173 1.12 -8.26 -22.96
C ARG A 173 0.86 -7.01 -23.80
N ARG A 174 1.18 -5.83 -23.27
CA ARG A 174 1.09 -4.55 -24.00
C ARG A 174 1.93 -4.56 -25.28
N LYS A 175 3.17 -5.10 -25.23
CA LYS A 175 4.05 -5.20 -26.41
C LYS A 175 3.50 -6.17 -27.46
N GLU A 176 3.03 -7.35 -27.03
CA GLU A 176 2.42 -8.34 -27.93
C GLU A 176 1.18 -7.77 -28.64
N LEU A 177 0.30 -7.08 -27.91
CA LEU A 177 -0.87 -6.39 -28.48
C LEU A 177 -0.45 -5.30 -29.48
N LYS A 178 0.61 -4.55 -29.16
CA LYS A 178 1.15 -3.52 -30.05
C LYS A 178 1.68 -4.12 -31.35
N GLU A 179 2.37 -5.26 -31.28
CA GLU A 179 2.85 -5.98 -32.47
C GLU A 179 1.69 -6.52 -33.32
N GLN A 180 0.63 -7.02 -32.69
CA GLN A 180 -0.59 -7.44 -33.39
C GLN A 180 -1.22 -6.27 -34.16
N TRP A 181 -1.40 -5.13 -33.50
CA TRP A 181 -1.91 -3.90 -34.12
C TRP A 181 -1.04 -3.44 -35.30
N GLN A 182 0.28 -3.30 -35.08
CA GLN A 182 1.22 -2.85 -36.11
C GLN A 182 1.34 -3.82 -37.30
N ARG A 183 1.09 -5.11 -37.08
CA ARG A 183 1.03 -6.09 -38.18
C ARG A 183 -0.20 -5.85 -39.05
N ALA A 184 -1.36 -5.59 -38.46
CA ALA A 184 -2.59 -5.27 -39.20
C ALA A 184 -2.47 -3.92 -39.96
N GLU A 185 -1.92 -2.89 -39.32
CA GLU A 185 -1.66 -1.60 -39.99
C GLU A 185 -0.77 -1.75 -41.24
N ARG A 186 0.29 -2.58 -41.14
CA ARG A 186 1.18 -2.84 -42.28
C ARG A 186 0.48 -3.54 -43.44
N LYS A 187 -0.36 -4.54 -43.16
CA LYS A 187 -1.14 -5.23 -44.21
C LYS A 187 -2.06 -4.27 -44.96
N LEU A 188 -2.77 -3.39 -44.24
CA LEU A 188 -3.61 -2.37 -44.87
C LEU A 188 -2.77 -1.41 -45.71
N MET A 189 -1.64 -0.92 -45.17
CA MET A 189 -0.73 -0.04 -45.91
C MET A 189 -0.21 -0.67 -47.21
N GLU A 190 0.17 -1.94 -47.17
CA GLU A 190 0.62 -2.70 -48.36
C GLU A 190 -0.50 -2.83 -49.40
N ALA A 191 -1.72 -3.18 -48.98
CA ALA A 191 -2.89 -3.26 -49.86
C ALA A 191 -3.24 -1.90 -50.49
N GLU A 192 -3.17 -0.80 -49.73
CA GLU A 192 -3.39 0.56 -50.23
C GLU A 192 -2.32 1.00 -51.24
N VAL A 193 -1.05 0.63 -51.02
CA VAL A 193 0.04 0.89 -51.98
C VAL A 193 -0.21 0.11 -53.28
N ASN A 194 -0.59 -1.16 -53.18
CA ASN A 194 -0.90 -1.99 -54.34
C ASN A 194 -2.12 -1.46 -55.11
N LEU A 195 -3.16 -1.03 -54.40
CA LEU A 195 -4.33 -0.38 -54.97
C LEU A 195 -3.97 0.88 -55.75
N LYS A 196 -3.13 1.75 -55.19
CA LYS A 196 -2.66 2.98 -55.86
C LYS A 196 -1.91 2.65 -57.16
N LYS A 197 -1.03 1.65 -57.13
CA LYS A 197 -0.29 1.18 -58.32
C LYS A 197 -1.24 0.60 -59.38
N ALA A 198 -2.14 -0.29 -58.98
CA ALA A 198 -3.11 -0.90 -59.90
C ALA A 198 -4.03 0.14 -60.54
N LYS A 199 -4.46 1.16 -59.77
CA LYS A 199 -5.21 2.30 -60.30
C LYS A 199 -4.43 3.06 -61.38
N GLN A 200 -3.16 3.38 -61.12
CA GLN A 200 -2.31 4.08 -62.08
C GLN A 200 -2.12 3.29 -63.37
N ILE A 201 -1.83 1.99 -63.26
CA ILE A 201 -1.68 1.10 -64.42
C ILE A 201 -2.98 1.04 -65.22
N TYR A 202 -4.12 0.86 -64.55
CA TYR A 202 -5.43 0.85 -65.21
C TYR A 202 -5.68 2.14 -65.98
N MET A 203 -5.49 3.31 -65.35
CA MET A 203 -5.65 4.61 -66.01
C MET A 203 -4.76 4.73 -67.26
N GLN A 204 -3.48 4.35 -67.14
CA GLN A 204 -2.55 4.36 -68.27
C GLN A 204 -3.01 3.44 -69.42
N ARG A 205 -3.44 2.21 -69.11
CA ARG A 205 -3.92 1.25 -70.12
C ARG A 205 -5.21 1.70 -70.78
N SER A 206 -6.10 2.36 -70.04
CA SER A 206 -7.32 2.96 -70.59
C SER A 206 -7.01 4.09 -71.57
N GLU A 207 -6.07 4.99 -71.24
CA GLU A 207 -5.61 6.04 -72.15
C GLU A 207 -4.92 5.48 -73.41
N GLU A 208 -4.13 4.41 -73.26
CA GLU A 208 -3.51 3.69 -74.38
C GLU A 208 -4.58 3.06 -75.31
N HIS A 209 -5.62 2.46 -74.74
CA HIS A 209 -6.74 1.90 -75.49
C HIS A 209 -7.53 2.99 -76.24
N GLU A 210 -7.85 4.12 -75.59
CA GLU A 210 -8.55 5.24 -76.22
C GLU A 210 -7.75 5.80 -77.42
N LYS A 211 -6.43 5.94 -77.28
CA LYS A 211 -5.54 6.33 -78.38
C LYS A 211 -5.57 5.31 -79.52
N ALA A 212 -5.46 4.01 -79.21
CA ALA A 212 -5.49 2.95 -80.21
C ALA A 212 -6.84 2.90 -80.96
N GLN A 213 -7.94 3.10 -80.23
CA GLN A 213 -9.29 3.21 -80.78
C GLN A 213 -9.43 4.38 -81.75
N TYR A 214 -8.93 5.57 -81.38
CA TYR A 214 -8.91 6.73 -82.26
C TYR A 214 -8.13 6.46 -83.56
N TYR A 215 -6.95 5.83 -83.48
CA TYR A 215 -6.14 5.51 -84.66
C TYR A 215 -6.75 4.41 -85.54
N ALA A 216 -7.47 3.46 -84.96
CA ALA A 216 -8.20 2.43 -85.70
C ALA A 216 -9.39 3.05 -86.46
N ALA A 217 -10.22 3.85 -85.78
CA ALA A 217 -11.36 4.54 -86.38
C ALA A 217 -10.96 5.47 -87.55
N ARG A 218 -9.89 6.26 -87.36
CA ARG A 218 -9.36 7.12 -88.43
C ARG A 218 -8.86 6.35 -89.65
N ALA A 219 -8.30 5.15 -89.45
CA ALA A 219 -7.82 4.32 -90.55
C ALA A 219 -8.96 3.67 -91.34
N GLU A 220 -10.11 3.43 -90.70
CA GLU A 220 -11.33 2.97 -91.35
C GLU A 220 -11.97 4.07 -92.21
N GLU A 221 -11.85 5.34 -91.82
CA GLU A 221 -12.30 6.49 -92.64
C GLU A 221 -11.39 6.77 -93.85
N GLU A 222 -10.06 6.57 -93.72
CA GLU A 222 -9.05 6.77 -94.78
C GLU A 222 -8.93 5.55 -95.75
N GLN A 223 -9.87 4.60 -95.67
CA GLN A 223 -9.89 3.33 -96.42
C GLN A 223 -10.04 3.52 -97.95
N SER A 224 -10.36 4.72 -98.41
CA SER A 224 -10.40 5.08 -99.85
C SER A 224 -9.01 5.22 -100.49
N HIS A 225 -7.93 5.37 -99.71
CA HIS A 225 -6.55 5.57 -100.21
C HIS A 225 -5.51 4.60 -99.61
N SER A 226 -5.88 3.82 -98.59
CA SER A 226 -4.98 2.88 -97.89
C SER A 226 -5.49 1.44 -97.95
N GLY A 227 -4.63 0.48 -98.30
CA GLY A 227 -5.04 -0.91 -98.56
C GLY A 227 -5.57 -1.65 -97.31
N ALA A 228 -6.56 -2.54 -97.52
CA ALA A 228 -7.29 -3.30 -96.49
C ALA A 228 -6.40 -3.96 -95.40
N LYS A 229 -5.18 -4.39 -95.75
CA LYS A 229 -4.22 -5.00 -94.82
C LYS A 229 -3.75 -4.06 -93.69
N SER A 230 -3.73 -2.75 -93.92
CA SER A 230 -3.29 -1.74 -92.93
C SER A 230 -4.37 -1.49 -91.87
N VAL A 231 -5.63 -1.47 -92.30
CA VAL A 231 -6.81 -1.33 -91.42
C VAL A 231 -6.93 -2.54 -90.49
N ASP A 232 -6.79 -3.76 -91.01
CA ASP A 232 -6.82 -5.00 -90.21
C ASP A 232 -5.74 -5.03 -89.12
N LYS A 233 -4.53 -4.54 -89.43
CA LYS A 233 -3.43 -4.48 -88.45
C LYS A 233 -3.74 -3.50 -87.31
N LYS A 234 -4.35 -2.34 -87.63
CA LYS A 234 -4.74 -1.34 -86.62
C LYS A 234 -5.92 -1.83 -85.77
N ARG A 235 -6.88 -2.54 -86.37
CA ARG A 235 -7.98 -3.19 -85.64
C ARG A 235 -7.47 -4.21 -84.61
N ARG A 236 -6.51 -5.08 -84.99
CA ARG A 236 -5.90 -6.03 -84.04
C ARG A 236 -5.16 -5.33 -82.90
N ALA A 237 -4.45 -4.23 -83.19
CA ALA A 237 -3.73 -3.47 -82.17
C ALA A 237 -4.67 -2.78 -81.16
N GLU A 238 -5.84 -2.32 -81.61
CA GLU A 238 -6.90 -1.80 -80.75
C GLU A 238 -7.50 -2.90 -79.86
N GLU A 239 -7.80 -4.07 -80.42
CA GLU A 239 -8.32 -5.23 -79.70
C GLU A 239 -7.33 -5.72 -78.62
N GLU A 240 -6.03 -5.77 -78.94
CA GLU A 240 -4.98 -6.05 -77.95
C GLU A 240 -4.88 -4.98 -76.85
N ALA A 241 -4.99 -3.71 -77.19
CA ALA A 241 -4.97 -2.61 -76.21
C ALA A 241 -6.21 -2.66 -75.29
N LYS A 242 -7.38 -3.01 -75.85
CA LYS A 242 -8.61 -3.24 -75.12
C LYS A 242 -8.46 -4.38 -74.11
N ASN A 243 -7.97 -5.53 -74.54
CA ASN A 243 -7.75 -6.69 -73.66
C ASN A 243 -6.80 -6.32 -72.50
N ARG A 244 -5.73 -5.58 -72.76
CA ARG A 244 -4.81 -5.09 -71.70
C ARG A 244 -5.47 -4.12 -70.72
N ALA A 245 -6.36 -3.25 -71.20
CA ALA A 245 -7.13 -2.36 -70.34
C ALA A 245 -8.14 -3.13 -69.48
N GLU A 246 -8.79 -4.15 -70.04
CA GLU A 246 -9.70 -5.05 -69.32
C GLU A 246 -8.97 -5.88 -68.24
N GLU A 247 -7.79 -6.43 -68.55
CA GLU A 247 -6.94 -7.14 -67.59
C GLU A 247 -6.48 -6.22 -66.43
N ALA A 248 -6.08 -4.99 -66.75
CA ALA A 248 -5.69 -3.99 -65.75
C ALA A 248 -6.91 -3.56 -64.90
N MET A 249 -8.09 -3.45 -65.50
CA MET A 249 -9.34 -3.19 -64.78
C MET A 249 -9.69 -4.32 -63.81
N ALA A 250 -9.57 -5.57 -64.24
CA ALA A 250 -9.79 -6.74 -63.38
C ALA A 250 -8.81 -6.74 -62.20
N THR A 251 -7.53 -6.47 -62.45
CA THR A 251 -6.50 -6.34 -61.39
C THR A 251 -6.83 -5.21 -60.42
N TYR A 252 -7.23 -4.04 -60.92
CA TYR A 252 -7.62 -2.91 -60.08
C TYR A 252 -8.84 -3.25 -59.20
N ARG A 253 -9.86 -3.92 -59.76
CA ARG A 253 -11.03 -4.40 -58.99
C ARG A 253 -10.62 -5.38 -57.89
N THR A 254 -9.69 -6.29 -58.16
CA THR A 254 -9.14 -7.20 -57.15
C THR A 254 -8.41 -6.43 -56.04
N CYS A 255 -7.58 -5.44 -56.37
CA CYS A 255 -6.92 -4.61 -55.36
C CYS A 255 -7.91 -3.77 -54.54
N ILE A 256 -9.03 -3.32 -55.12
CA ILE A 256 -10.10 -2.64 -54.35
C ILE A 256 -10.70 -3.61 -53.33
N ALA A 257 -11.02 -4.84 -53.76
CA ALA A 257 -11.56 -5.86 -52.87
C ALA A 257 -10.59 -6.19 -51.74
N ASP A 258 -9.31 -6.38 -52.05
CA ASP A 258 -8.25 -6.65 -51.06
C ASP A 258 -8.10 -5.51 -50.04
N ALA A 259 -8.02 -4.25 -50.48
CA ALA A 259 -7.95 -3.10 -49.58
C ALA A 259 -9.19 -2.98 -48.66
N LYS A 260 -10.39 -3.31 -49.18
CA LYS A 260 -11.61 -3.36 -48.35
C LYS A 260 -11.54 -4.47 -47.30
N THR A 261 -11.07 -5.66 -47.68
CA THR A 261 -10.87 -6.78 -46.74
C THR A 261 -9.86 -6.42 -45.66
N GLN A 262 -8.68 -5.90 -46.03
CA GLN A 262 -7.66 -5.50 -45.05
C GLN A 262 -8.14 -4.36 -44.13
N LYS A 263 -9.01 -3.46 -44.63
CA LYS A 263 -9.62 -2.43 -43.79
C LYS A 263 -10.59 -3.02 -42.76
N GLN A 264 -11.41 -3.99 -43.15
CA GLN A 264 -12.30 -4.68 -42.22
C GLN A 264 -11.51 -5.49 -41.19
N GLU A 265 -10.49 -6.23 -41.63
CA GLU A 265 -9.57 -6.96 -40.72
C GLU A 265 -8.93 -6.02 -39.68
N LEU A 266 -8.55 -4.80 -40.08
CA LEU A 266 -7.99 -3.81 -39.16
C LEU A 266 -9.01 -3.36 -38.10
N GLU A 267 -10.27 -3.12 -38.47
CA GLU A 267 -11.34 -2.78 -37.51
C GLU A 267 -11.63 -3.94 -36.55
N ASP A 268 -11.63 -5.18 -37.02
CA ASP A 268 -11.81 -6.36 -36.16
C ASP A 268 -10.64 -6.49 -35.15
N VAL A 269 -9.40 -6.28 -35.61
CA VAL A 269 -8.20 -6.26 -34.76
C VAL A 269 -8.26 -5.10 -33.76
N LYS A 270 -8.75 -3.92 -34.16
CA LYS A 270 -8.91 -2.74 -33.31
C LYS A 270 -9.81 -3.03 -32.11
N VAL A 271 -11.00 -3.60 -32.36
CA VAL A 271 -11.95 -3.99 -31.31
C VAL A 271 -11.28 -4.95 -30.33
N ASN A 272 -10.61 -5.98 -30.84
CA ASN A 272 -9.98 -6.99 -30.00
C ASN A 272 -8.78 -6.47 -29.20
N VAL A 273 -7.96 -5.58 -29.78
CA VAL A 273 -6.80 -4.98 -29.09
C VAL A 273 -7.28 -4.05 -27.98
N LEU A 274 -8.27 -3.21 -28.24
CA LEU A 274 -8.82 -2.29 -27.23
C LEU A 274 -9.42 -3.04 -26.04
N ARG A 275 -10.28 -4.03 -26.31
CA ARG A 275 -10.87 -4.89 -25.28
C ARG A 275 -9.79 -5.56 -24.40
N GLN A 276 -8.75 -6.11 -25.03
CA GLN A 276 -7.66 -6.77 -24.30
C GLN A 276 -6.78 -5.80 -23.52
N LEU A 277 -6.56 -4.57 -24.01
CA LEU A 277 -5.88 -3.52 -23.24
C LEU A 277 -6.71 -3.11 -22.02
N GLN A 278 -8.02 -2.96 -22.18
CA GLN A 278 -8.91 -2.60 -21.09
C GLN A 278 -8.91 -3.67 -19.99
N GLU A 279 -9.02 -4.94 -20.37
CA GLU A 279 -8.92 -6.06 -19.43
C GLU A 279 -7.56 -6.09 -18.73
N LEU A 280 -6.47 -5.86 -19.48
CA LEU A 280 -5.12 -5.81 -18.92
C LEU A 280 -4.97 -4.71 -17.86
N ILE A 281 -5.58 -3.55 -18.10
CA ILE A 281 -5.60 -2.42 -17.17
C ILE A 281 -6.43 -2.78 -15.94
N LYS A 282 -7.66 -3.29 -16.10
CA LYS A 282 -8.54 -3.71 -15.00
C LYS A 282 -7.86 -4.73 -14.08
N GLN A 283 -7.20 -5.74 -14.63
CA GLN A 283 -6.43 -6.73 -13.86
C GLN A 283 -5.26 -6.09 -13.09
N THR A 284 -4.61 -5.11 -13.69
CA THR A 284 -3.51 -4.38 -13.06
C THR A 284 -4.00 -3.54 -11.88
N ASP A 285 -5.13 -2.85 -12.06
CA ASP A 285 -5.78 -2.06 -11.03
C ASP A 285 -6.25 -2.94 -9.86
N GLN A 286 -6.80 -4.12 -10.14
CA GLN A 286 -7.23 -5.07 -9.11
C GLN A 286 -6.05 -5.54 -8.24
N ILE A 287 -4.90 -5.88 -8.85
CA ILE A 287 -3.70 -6.28 -8.10
C ILE A 287 -3.15 -5.10 -7.29
N LEU A 288 -3.09 -3.89 -7.87
CA LEU A 288 -2.66 -2.70 -7.14
C LEU A 288 -3.57 -2.42 -5.95
N ARG A 289 -4.89 -2.52 -6.12
CA ARG A 289 -5.88 -2.37 -5.04
C ARG A 289 -5.62 -3.37 -3.92
N SER A 290 -5.52 -4.66 -4.24
CA SER A 290 -5.30 -5.72 -3.25
C SER A 290 -3.98 -5.55 -2.49
N ALA A 291 -2.90 -5.26 -3.22
CA ALA A 291 -1.58 -5.02 -2.63
C ALA A 291 -1.61 -3.78 -1.71
N THR A 292 -2.24 -2.68 -2.14
CA THR A 292 -2.34 -1.44 -1.36
C THR A 292 -3.16 -1.63 -0.09
N ILE A 293 -4.29 -2.34 -0.15
CA ILE A 293 -5.07 -2.71 1.04
C ILE A 293 -4.20 -3.52 2.01
N SER A 294 -3.54 -4.56 1.50
CA SER A 294 -2.68 -5.43 2.32
C SER A 294 -1.55 -4.64 2.99
N TYR A 295 -0.93 -3.70 2.26
CA TYR A 295 0.12 -2.84 2.78
C TYR A 295 -0.36 -2.00 3.96
N TYR A 296 -1.46 -1.27 3.80
CA TYR A 296 -1.97 -0.42 4.89
C TYR A 296 -2.57 -1.22 6.05
N GLN A 297 -3.13 -2.42 5.79
CA GLN A 297 -3.55 -3.33 6.86
C GLN A 297 -2.36 -3.82 7.69
N SER A 298 -1.24 -4.18 7.05
CA SER A 298 0.00 -4.52 7.74
C SER A 298 0.51 -3.37 8.60
N MET A 299 0.56 -2.15 8.05
CA MET A 299 0.97 -0.95 8.80
C MET A 299 0.06 -0.67 10.00
N HIS A 300 -1.26 -0.77 9.82
CA HIS A 300 -2.22 -0.60 10.90
C HIS A 300 -2.01 -1.65 12.01
N LYS A 301 -1.89 -2.93 11.63
CA LYS A 301 -1.68 -4.02 12.60
C LYS A 301 -0.41 -3.81 13.43
N GLU A 302 0.66 -3.32 12.82
CA GLU A 302 1.93 -3.07 13.48
C GLU A 302 1.88 -1.87 14.44
N THR A 303 1.16 -0.81 14.07
CA THR A 303 1.10 0.44 14.85
C THR A 303 0.02 0.43 15.94
N ALA A 304 -1.07 -0.32 15.75
CA ALA A 304 -2.20 -0.39 16.68
C ALA A 304 -1.85 -0.69 18.16
N PRO A 305 -0.90 -1.60 18.49
CA PRO A 305 -0.58 -1.87 19.90
C PRO A 305 0.27 -0.77 20.57
N LEU A 306 0.94 0.10 19.80
CA LEU A 306 1.93 1.04 20.36
C LEU A 306 1.33 2.04 21.35
N PRO A 307 0.20 2.74 21.07
CA PRO A 307 -0.38 3.69 22.02
C PRO A 307 -0.77 3.04 23.35
N VAL A 308 -1.31 1.81 23.30
CA VAL A 308 -1.69 1.05 24.50
C VAL A 308 -0.46 0.67 25.31
N GLY A 309 0.62 0.25 24.64
CA GLY A 309 1.90 -0.05 25.28
C GLY A 309 2.47 1.16 26.02
N PHE A 310 2.54 2.32 25.36
CA PHE A 310 3.02 3.56 25.96
C PHE A 310 2.15 4.03 27.13
N GLN A 311 0.82 3.94 27.00
CA GLN A 311 -0.10 4.28 28.08
C GLN A 311 0.12 3.38 29.31
N THR A 312 0.28 2.08 29.08
CA THR A 312 0.53 1.10 30.16
C THR A 312 1.82 1.41 30.92
N LEU A 313 2.91 1.73 30.21
CA LEU A 313 4.18 2.13 30.83
C LEU A 313 4.04 3.44 31.64
N CYS A 314 3.29 4.41 31.10
CA CYS A 314 3.02 5.68 31.78
C CYS A 314 2.25 5.46 33.09
N GLU A 315 1.16 4.67 33.05
CA GLU A 315 0.36 4.35 34.23
C GLU A 315 1.16 3.57 35.27
N SER A 316 1.92 2.57 34.84
CA SER A 316 2.80 1.80 35.72
C SER A 316 3.84 2.69 36.42
N SER A 317 4.36 3.70 35.72
CA SER A 317 5.31 4.66 36.28
C SER A 317 4.67 5.59 37.32
N LYS A 318 3.40 5.96 37.14
CA LYS A 318 2.65 6.77 38.13
C LYS A 318 2.37 6.01 39.42
N LEU A 319 2.25 4.68 39.34
CA LEU A 319 2.01 3.79 40.48
C LEU A 319 3.30 3.38 41.21
N TYR A 320 4.46 3.89 40.79
CA TYR A 320 5.74 3.53 41.39
C TYR A 320 5.93 4.18 42.77
N ASP A 321 6.19 3.36 43.79
CA ASP A 321 6.43 3.81 45.16
C ASP A 321 7.87 4.34 45.34
N LEU A 322 7.99 5.63 45.63
CA LEU A 322 9.28 6.29 45.83
C LEU A 322 10.04 5.68 47.02
N GLY A 323 11.31 5.35 46.82
CA GLY A 323 12.19 4.77 47.84
C GLY A 323 11.97 3.28 48.14
N GLN A 324 10.93 2.64 47.57
CA GLN A 324 10.62 1.23 47.82
C GLN A 324 11.79 0.30 47.47
N GLN A 325 12.45 0.56 46.34
CA GLN A 325 13.58 -0.25 45.88
C GLN A 325 14.79 -0.13 46.83
N TYR A 326 15.14 1.09 47.27
CA TYR A 326 16.19 1.28 48.27
C TYR A 326 15.83 0.61 49.62
N ALA A 327 14.58 0.71 50.06
CA ALA A 327 14.13 0.02 51.26
C ALA A 327 14.26 -1.52 51.13
N SER A 328 13.96 -2.07 49.95
CA SER A 328 14.18 -3.49 49.64
C SER A 328 15.67 -3.86 49.65
N TYR A 329 16.54 -3.01 49.11
CA TYR A 329 17.99 -3.18 49.17
C TYR A 329 18.50 -3.23 50.63
N VAL A 330 18.11 -2.26 51.47
CA VAL A 330 18.51 -2.20 52.88
C VAL A 330 18.06 -3.45 53.64
N ARG A 331 16.83 -3.94 53.39
CA ARG A 331 16.35 -5.19 53.99
C ARG A 331 17.17 -6.41 53.58
N GLN A 332 17.74 -6.42 52.38
CA GLN A 332 18.56 -7.52 51.87
C GLN A 332 19.99 -7.54 52.45
N LEU A 333 20.50 -6.42 52.98
CA LEU A 333 21.84 -6.37 53.58
C LEU A 333 21.99 -7.21 54.86
N GLY A 334 20.88 -7.64 55.46
CA GLY A 334 20.87 -8.35 56.74
C GLY A 334 21.07 -7.41 57.93
N SER A 335 20.37 -7.67 59.02
CA SER A 335 20.52 -6.94 60.27
C SER A 335 21.57 -7.61 61.15
N ASP A 336 22.85 -7.42 60.82
CA ASP A 336 23.86 -7.47 61.88
C ASP A 336 23.72 -6.15 62.63
N ALA A 337 22.98 -6.19 63.74
CA ALA A 337 22.89 -5.06 64.65
C ALA A 337 24.33 -4.69 65.05
N GLU A 338 24.72 -3.46 64.73
CA GLU A 338 25.99 -2.93 65.19
C GLU A 338 26.02 -3.06 66.71
N ARG A 339 27.01 -3.77 67.27
CA ARG A 339 27.10 -3.90 68.72
C ARG A 339 27.29 -2.50 69.29
N GLU A 340 26.40 -2.10 70.18
CA GLU A 340 26.50 -0.83 70.87
C GLU A 340 27.85 -0.78 71.61
N THR A 341 28.79 0.00 71.07
CA THR A 341 30.11 0.20 71.64
C THR A 341 30.00 1.24 72.75
N SER A 342 29.91 0.78 74.01
CA SER A 342 30.13 1.68 75.15
C SER A 342 31.63 1.91 75.34
N TYR A 343 32.01 3.17 75.51
CA TYR A 343 33.37 3.57 75.83
C TYR A 343 33.43 3.91 77.31
N ASP A 344 33.62 2.88 78.14
CA ASP A 344 33.73 3.04 79.59
C ASP A 344 35.19 3.10 80.04
N PHE A 345 35.48 3.96 81.02
CA PHE A 345 36.79 4.01 81.67
C PHE A 345 37.06 2.68 82.38
N GLN A 346 38.10 1.95 81.97
CA GLN A 346 38.57 0.77 82.71
C GLN A 346 39.61 1.21 83.76
N PRO A 347 39.27 1.22 85.07
CA PRO A 347 40.25 1.46 86.11
C PRO A 347 41.28 0.32 86.14
N TYR A 348 42.55 0.67 86.36
CA TYR A 348 43.65 -0.29 86.43
C TYR A 348 43.46 -1.27 87.61
N THR A 349 43.34 -2.56 87.30
CA THR A 349 43.39 -3.66 88.28
C THR A 349 44.66 -4.50 88.09
N PRO A 350 45.53 -4.64 89.10
CA PRO A 350 46.70 -5.51 89.02
C PRO A 350 46.28 -6.98 88.92
N GLN A 351 46.83 -7.69 87.92
CA GLN A 351 46.56 -9.11 87.64
C GLN A 351 47.19 -10.01 88.71
N ILE A 352 46.41 -10.40 89.72
CA ILE A 352 46.80 -11.48 90.63
C ILE A 352 46.23 -12.79 90.04
N THR A 353 47.13 -13.64 89.55
CA THR A 353 46.81 -15.00 89.06
C THR A 353 46.30 -15.86 90.22
N LEU A 354 44.98 -16.06 90.30
CA LEU A 354 44.38 -17.14 91.07
C LEU A 354 43.53 -18.00 90.13
N SER A 355 44.09 -19.16 89.78
CA SER A 355 43.42 -20.26 89.10
C SER A 355 42.29 -20.82 89.97
N PRO A 356 41.03 -20.91 89.51
CA PRO A 356 39.99 -21.60 90.24
C PRO A 356 39.83 -23.03 89.71
N TYR A 357 40.56 -23.96 90.32
CA TYR A 357 40.24 -25.38 90.26
C TYR A 357 39.99 -25.92 91.66
N ILE A 358 38.87 -25.56 92.29
CA ILE A 358 38.26 -26.39 93.35
C ILE A 358 36.74 -26.41 93.17
N ARG A 359 36.27 -27.62 92.84
CA ARG A 359 34.89 -28.08 92.75
C ARG A 359 34.36 -28.31 94.18
N ALA A 360 33.21 -27.73 94.54
CA ALA A 360 32.43 -28.14 95.70
C ALA A 360 30.94 -28.34 95.33
N ARG A 361 30.40 -29.48 95.75
CA ARG A 361 29.06 -30.01 95.46
C ARG A 361 28.00 -29.54 96.48
N LYS A 362 26.76 -29.38 95.97
CA LYS A 362 25.42 -29.62 96.57
C LYS A 362 25.09 -29.04 97.95
N SER A 363 23.95 -28.33 98.02
CA SER A 363 22.80 -28.80 98.83
C SER A 363 21.49 -28.17 98.36
N SER A 364 20.43 -28.96 98.44
CA SER A 364 19.01 -28.65 98.24
C SER A 364 18.33 -28.57 99.60
N LEU A 365 17.29 -27.73 99.77
CA LEU A 365 16.12 -28.03 100.61
C LEU A 365 15.01 -26.96 100.41
N SER A 366 13.80 -27.47 100.28
CA SER A 366 12.50 -26.82 100.03
C SER A 366 11.64 -26.77 101.32
N SER A 367 10.58 -25.94 101.32
CA SER A 367 9.25 -26.04 102.00
C SER A 367 8.74 -24.63 102.36
N GLN A 368 7.47 -24.19 102.27
CA GLN A 368 6.15 -24.81 102.01
C GLN A 368 5.05 -23.71 101.84
N ASP A 369 4.00 -24.06 101.07
CA ASP A 369 2.53 -23.82 101.20
C ASP A 369 1.91 -22.38 101.24
N PHE A 370 1.19 -21.88 100.20
CA PHE A 370 -0.25 -22.04 99.77
C PHE A 370 -1.25 -21.05 100.46
N PRO A 371 -2.47 -20.72 99.93
CA PRO A 371 -2.99 -20.70 98.54
C PRO A 371 -3.95 -19.50 98.17
N SER A 372 -4.24 -19.39 96.85
CA SER A 372 -5.51 -19.06 96.12
C SER A 372 -6.47 -17.91 96.52
N THR A 373 -6.91 -17.10 95.53
CA THR A 373 -8.29 -17.15 94.97
C THR A 373 -8.52 -16.21 93.75
N GLU A 374 -9.29 -16.72 92.78
CA GLU A 374 -9.86 -16.09 91.58
C GLU A 374 -11.05 -15.15 91.88
N ASN A 375 -11.34 -14.20 90.97
CA ASN A 375 -12.64 -13.98 90.28
C ASN A 375 -12.66 -12.60 89.59
N LYS A 376 -12.78 -12.53 88.26
CA LYS A 376 -14.01 -12.48 87.41
C LYS A 376 -14.66 -11.08 87.30
N GLU A 377 -14.87 -10.71 86.02
CA GLU A 377 -15.65 -9.57 85.50
C GLU A 377 -17.08 -9.47 86.05
N PRO A 378 -17.76 -8.33 85.80
CA PRO A 378 -18.91 -8.38 84.87
C PRO A 378 -19.06 -7.19 83.87
N THR A 379 -19.53 -7.53 82.65
CA THR A 379 -20.68 -7.00 81.84
C THR A 379 -21.35 -5.66 82.22
N ALA A 380 -22.08 -4.90 81.37
CA ALA A 380 -22.36 -4.74 79.94
C ALA A 380 -23.47 -3.65 79.82
N GLU A 381 -23.63 -3.05 78.63
CA GLU A 381 -24.83 -2.35 78.06
C GLU A 381 -25.33 -1.00 78.63
N GLU A 382 -25.46 0.01 77.74
CA GLU A 382 -26.72 0.58 77.17
C GLU A 382 -26.40 1.93 76.45
N LYS A 383 -26.42 2.11 75.11
CA LYS A 383 -27.49 2.27 74.09
C LYS A 383 -28.08 3.71 73.92
N VAL A 384 -28.20 4.12 72.64
CA VAL A 384 -29.07 5.17 71.98
C VAL A 384 -28.58 6.64 72.14
N VAL A 385 -28.50 7.55 71.14
CA VAL A 385 -29.47 8.12 70.16
C VAL A 385 -28.66 8.85 69.05
N GLU A 386 -28.75 8.56 67.74
CA GLU A 386 -29.76 8.86 66.69
C GLU A 386 -29.80 10.30 66.10
N ARG A 387 -29.81 10.34 64.76
CA ARG A 387 -30.28 11.38 63.80
C ARG A 387 -29.31 12.54 63.46
N ARG A 388 -29.10 12.90 62.19
CA ARG A 388 -29.86 12.65 60.95
C ARG A 388 -28.96 12.80 59.74
#